data_AF-A0A3N2KG33-F1
#
_entry.id   AF-A0A3N2KG33-F1
#
_cell.length_a   1.000
_cell.length_b   1.000
_cell.length_c   1.000
_cell.angle_alpha   90.00
_cell.angle_beta   90.00
_cell.angle_gamma   90.00
#
_symmetry.space_group_name_H-M   'P 1'
#
loop_
_entity.id
_entity.type
_entity.pdbx_description
1 polymer ?
#
loop_
_entity_poly.entity_id
_entity_poly.type
_entity_poly.pdbx_seq_one_letter_code
_entity_poly.pdbx_strand_id
1 'polypeptide(L)'
;MNDKFIDRPGLFGQRHSSRDYSLAKNWGKNIFNSSFPASLIAYMYSKNVDPVYIKTDIHGRIDKGYISGEDVFGINPLSDRAYYNFEAGFSSFEKFYSGNREKIDLVMMDMDTNASLIGLEIKLTALPDNTTKNEAEDGYGCEIVVRPPTICFLACSICEAYNDEESKNRLRRILNKVPKIYHWNETSSVVPHYEKIESAVMEVARDIWDRQQPLIVQPIWKMSGNKLADDCLDVFVWSNLAVLHMCYEKEGRRKGEISRFQRALIWVYLMLKDFVDYDTFDYVRIIKEHSYENANDKAFALPGRSSNRLMRSKELTHPRIRKKEIKNIILGGGQNLLSPERRFDAALVNNPDIFD
;
A
#
# COMPACT_ATOMS: atom_id res chain seq x y z
N MET A 1 -10.55 28.32 -15.70
CA MET A 1 -10.17 29.08 -14.50
C MET A 1 -8.74 29.57 -14.71
N ASN A 2 -8.55 30.88 -14.84
CA ASN A 2 -7.32 31.52 -15.28
C ASN A 2 -6.26 31.60 -14.16
N ASP A 3 -5.06 31.06 -14.43
CA ASP A 3 -3.72 31.66 -14.27
C ASP A 3 -3.41 32.61 -13.11
N LYS A 4 -3.35 32.13 -11.86
CA LYS A 4 -2.60 32.83 -10.78
C LYS A 4 -1.91 31.96 -9.71
N PHE A 5 -1.82 30.63 -9.87
CA PHE A 5 -1.18 29.75 -8.86
C PHE A 5 0.16 29.13 -9.28
N ILE A 6 0.71 29.46 -10.45
CA ILE A 6 1.87 28.75 -11.01
C ILE A 6 3.24 29.26 -10.47
N ASP A 7 3.29 30.34 -9.67
CA ASP A 7 4.56 30.92 -9.20
C ASP A 7 5.12 30.32 -7.90
N ARG A 8 4.45 29.34 -7.28
CA ARG A 8 4.94 28.73 -6.02
C ARG A 8 5.14 27.22 -6.16
N PRO A 9 6.25 26.68 -5.61
CA PRO A 9 6.47 25.25 -5.55
C PRO A 9 5.28 24.51 -4.94
N GLY A 10 4.79 23.48 -5.65
CA GLY A 10 3.59 22.75 -5.25
C GLY A 10 3.45 21.40 -5.93
N LEU A 11 2.50 20.60 -5.42
CA LEU A 11 2.10 19.33 -6.01
C LEU A 11 0.63 19.39 -6.44
N PHE A 12 0.33 18.92 -7.65
CA PHE A 12 -1.00 19.00 -8.26
C PHE A 12 -2.09 18.37 -7.38
N GLY A 13 -3.27 18.99 -7.30
CA GLY A 13 -4.40 18.52 -6.49
C GLY A 13 -4.29 18.82 -4.98
N GLN A 14 -3.09 18.94 -4.43
CA GLN A 14 -2.88 19.10 -2.98
C GLN A 14 -3.00 20.56 -2.53
N ARG A 15 -4.20 21.13 -2.68
CA ARG A 15 -4.51 22.51 -2.26
C ARG A 15 -4.40 22.69 -0.74
N HIS A 16 -4.86 21.68 0.00
CA HIS A 16 -4.78 21.65 1.45
C HIS A 16 -4.04 20.38 1.88
N SER A 17 -2.92 20.55 2.59
CA SER A 17 -2.02 19.46 2.98
C SER A 17 -1.37 19.77 4.32
N SER A 18 -1.05 18.72 5.08
CA SER A 18 -0.22 18.86 6.29
C SER A 18 1.25 19.22 5.98
N ARG A 19 1.63 19.20 4.69
CA ARG A 19 2.97 19.54 4.20
C ARG A 19 2.92 20.84 3.39
N ASP A 20 3.81 21.77 3.73
CA ASP A 20 3.99 23.03 3.00
C ASP A 20 5.07 22.90 1.91
N TYR A 21 4.64 22.78 0.66
CA TYR A 21 5.55 22.61 -0.48
C TYR A 21 6.33 23.87 -0.86
N SER A 22 6.08 25.03 -0.25
CA SER A 22 6.96 26.20 -0.44
C SER A 22 8.33 26.03 0.25
N LEU A 23 8.46 25.05 1.15
CA LEU A 23 9.66 24.81 1.94
C LEU A 23 10.50 23.65 1.35
N ALA A 24 11.78 23.92 1.08
CA ALA A 24 12.72 22.94 0.50
C ALA A 24 12.80 21.61 1.28
N LYS A 25 12.65 21.64 2.62
CA LYS A 25 12.65 20.42 3.46
C LYS A 25 11.59 19.40 3.04
N ASN A 26 10.47 19.83 2.47
CA ASN A 26 9.37 18.97 2.05
C ASN A 26 9.56 18.34 0.66
N TRP A 27 10.64 18.71 -0.03
CA TRP A 27 11.07 18.10 -1.29
C TRP A 27 12.15 17.04 -1.12
N GLY A 28 12.54 16.76 0.13
CA GLY A 28 13.46 15.69 0.46
C GLY A 28 12.88 14.30 0.20
N LYS A 29 13.77 13.34 0.00
CA LYS A 29 13.50 11.93 -0.35
C LYS A 29 12.29 11.29 0.32
N ASN A 30 12.10 11.43 1.64
CA ASN A 30 11.02 10.72 2.34
C ASN A 30 9.66 11.43 2.20
N ILE A 31 9.67 12.77 2.16
CA ILE A 31 8.47 13.59 2.10
C ILE A 31 7.94 13.67 0.67
N PHE A 32 8.80 13.93 -0.30
CA PHE A 32 8.39 13.97 -1.71
C PHE A 32 7.87 12.61 -2.19
N ASN A 33 8.59 11.52 -1.91
CA ASN A 33 8.21 10.19 -2.40
C ASN A 33 6.93 9.64 -1.75
N SER A 34 6.49 10.18 -0.61
CA SER A 34 5.17 9.87 -0.03
C SER A 34 4.08 10.86 -0.48
N SER A 35 4.43 12.10 -0.86
CA SER A 35 3.48 13.11 -1.34
C SER A 35 3.12 12.96 -2.81
N PHE A 36 4.11 12.79 -3.68
CA PHE A 36 3.94 12.73 -5.14
C PHE A 36 2.89 11.70 -5.60
N PRO A 37 2.83 10.48 -5.02
CA PRO A 37 1.80 9.48 -5.34
C PRO A 37 0.36 9.98 -5.27
N ALA A 38 0.03 10.79 -4.25
CA ALA A 38 -1.32 11.32 -4.09
C ALA A 38 -1.67 12.33 -5.20
N SER A 39 -0.68 13.15 -5.59
CA SER A 39 -0.83 14.09 -6.71
C SER A 39 -0.89 13.42 -8.07
N LEU A 40 -0.21 12.29 -8.25
CA LEU A 40 -0.34 11.50 -9.46
C LEU A 40 -1.78 10.97 -9.62
N ILE A 41 -2.41 10.47 -8.55
CA ILE A 41 -3.83 10.09 -8.59
C ILE A 41 -4.72 11.29 -8.93
N ALA A 42 -4.52 12.44 -8.27
CA ALA A 42 -5.30 13.64 -8.56
C ALA A 42 -5.16 14.09 -10.03
N TYR A 43 -3.95 14.01 -10.58
CA TYR A 43 -3.69 14.31 -11.99
C TYR A 43 -4.37 13.30 -12.92
N MET A 44 -4.25 12.00 -12.65
CA MET A 44 -4.95 10.94 -13.38
C MET A 44 -6.47 11.16 -13.37
N TYR A 45 -7.06 11.52 -12.22
CA TYR A 45 -8.49 11.87 -12.10
C TYR A 45 -8.86 13.07 -12.99
N SER A 46 -8.03 14.12 -13.02
CA SER A 46 -8.25 15.28 -13.91
C SER A 46 -8.22 14.93 -15.41
N LYS A 47 -7.62 13.78 -15.74
CA LYS A 47 -7.48 13.25 -17.11
C LYS A 47 -8.51 12.16 -17.41
N ASN A 48 -9.44 11.85 -16.49
CA ASN A 48 -10.36 10.72 -16.56
C ASN A 48 -9.63 9.38 -16.79
N VAL A 49 -8.50 9.20 -16.11
CA VAL A 49 -7.73 7.94 -16.13
C VAL A 49 -7.80 7.33 -14.74
N ASP A 50 -8.42 6.16 -14.63
CA ASP A 50 -8.55 5.47 -13.36
C ASP A 50 -7.32 4.58 -13.07
N PRO A 51 -6.75 4.62 -11.86
CA PRO A 51 -5.79 3.65 -11.38
C PRO A 51 -6.24 2.20 -11.57
N VAL A 52 -5.30 1.29 -11.79
CA VAL A 52 -5.57 -0.15 -11.81
C VAL A 52 -5.89 -0.59 -10.38
N TYR A 53 -7.04 -1.22 -10.17
CA TYR A 53 -7.43 -1.77 -8.88
C TYR A 53 -7.17 -3.27 -8.81
N ILE A 54 -6.19 -3.68 -8.02
CA ILE A 54 -5.90 -5.08 -7.74
C ILE A 54 -6.69 -5.50 -6.51
N LYS A 55 -7.57 -6.48 -6.70
CA LYS A 55 -8.54 -6.95 -5.73
C LYS A 55 -8.63 -8.48 -5.76
N THR A 56 -9.50 -9.07 -4.94
CA THR A 56 -9.83 -10.49 -5.03
C THR A 56 -11.26 -10.72 -5.50
N ASP A 57 -11.49 -11.80 -6.24
CA ASP A 57 -12.84 -12.30 -6.57
C ASP A 57 -13.47 -13.06 -5.38
N ILE A 58 -14.72 -13.52 -5.55
CA ILE A 58 -15.45 -14.34 -4.56
C ILE A 58 -14.75 -15.65 -4.19
N HIS A 59 -13.82 -16.13 -5.02
CA HIS A 59 -13.03 -17.33 -4.77
C HIS A 59 -11.68 -17.03 -4.11
N GLY A 60 -11.39 -15.77 -3.79
CA GLY A 60 -10.13 -15.34 -3.20
C GLY A 60 -8.96 -15.30 -4.20
N ARG A 61 -9.24 -15.30 -5.50
CA ARG A 61 -8.21 -15.18 -6.55
C ARG A 61 -8.02 -13.72 -6.92
N ILE A 62 -6.80 -13.34 -7.32
CA ILE A 62 -6.54 -11.99 -7.80
C ILE A 62 -7.39 -11.68 -9.03
N ASP A 63 -8.06 -10.53 -8.96
CA ASP A 63 -8.81 -9.90 -10.04
C ASP A 63 -8.33 -8.46 -10.22
N LYS A 64 -8.49 -7.91 -11.42
CA LYS A 64 -8.06 -6.56 -11.78
C LYS A 64 -9.21 -5.79 -12.39
N GLY A 65 -9.44 -4.59 -11.87
CA GLY A 65 -10.34 -3.61 -12.45
C GLY A 65 -9.72 -2.23 -12.43
N TYR A 66 -10.57 -1.22 -12.37
CA TYR A 66 -10.18 0.17 -12.20
C TYR A 66 -10.95 0.77 -11.03
N ILE A 67 -10.39 1.79 -10.39
CA ILE A 67 -11.01 2.52 -9.29
C ILE A 67 -10.78 4.01 -9.51
N SER A 68 -11.81 4.83 -9.38
CA SER A 68 -11.68 6.27 -9.59
C SER A 68 -10.84 6.92 -8.49
N GLY A 69 -10.19 8.05 -8.80
CA GLY A 69 -9.46 8.81 -7.77
C GLY A 69 -10.34 9.25 -6.59
N GLU A 70 -11.64 9.49 -6.85
CA GLU A 70 -12.63 9.81 -5.82
C GLU A 70 -12.94 8.61 -4.92
N ASP A 71 -13.10 7.42 -5.48
CA ASP A 71 -13.31 6.20 -4.70
C ASP A 71 -12.05 5.79 -3.91
N VAL A 72 -10.86 6.05 -4.46
CA VAL A 72 -9.59 5.81 -3.73
C VAL A 72 -9.47 6.72 -2.51
N PHE A 73 -9.85 7.99 -2.62
CA PHE A 73 -9.69 8.98 -1.55
C PHE A 73 -10.93 9.17 -0.67
N GLY A 74 -12.07 8.60 -1.04
CA GLY A 74 -13.37 8.84 -0.40
C GLY A 74 -13.91 10.25 -0.64
N ILE A 75 -13.25 11.04 -1.49
CA ILE A 75 -13.60 12.42 -1.84
C ILE A 75 -12.96 12.78 -3.18
N ASN A 76 -13.61 13.63 -3.97
CA ASN A 76 -13.02 14.18 -5.19
C ASN A 76 -11.61 14.77 -4.90
N PRO A 77 -10.54 14.25 -5.53
CA PRO A 77 -9.15 14.68 -5.28
C PRO A 77 -8.88 16.16 -5.55
N LEU A 78 -9.74 16.83 -6.31
CA LEU A 78 -9.60 18.23 -6.71
C LEU A 78 -10.55 19.15 -5.94
N SER A 79 -11.31 18.60 -5.01
CA SER A 79 -12.23 19.35 -4.14
C SER A 79 -11.46 20.31 -3.23
N ASP A 80 -11.99 21.52 -3.03
CA ASP A 80 -11.49 22.45 -2.02
C ASP A 80 -11.69 21.94 -0.58
N ARG A 81 -12.50 20.88 -0.40
CA ARG A 81 -12.70 20.22 0.89
C ARG A 81 -11.70 19.09 1.16
N ALA A 82 -10.96 18.64 0.14
CA ALA A 82 -10.03 17.53 0.29
C ALA A 82 -8.76 18.00 1.01
N TYR A 83 -8.45 17.36 2.14
CA TYR A 83 -7.24 17.60 2.91
C TYR A 83 -6.34 16.35 2.92
N TYR A 84 -5.09 16.54 2.48
CA TYR A 84 -4.08 15.50 2.40
C TYR A 84 -3.24 15.49 3.68
N ASN A 85 -3.57 14.61 4.62
CA ASN A 85 -2.89 14.55 5.91
C ASN A 85 -1.84 13.44 5.95
N PHE A 86 -0.57 13.79 5.74
CA PHE A 86 0.53 12.83 5.71
C PHE A 86 1.06 12.46 7.09
N GLU A 87 1.52 11.20 7.24
CA GLU A 87 2.14 10.67 8.46
C GLU A 87 1.28 10.92 9.71
N ALA A 88 -0.01 10.63 9.58
CA ALA A 88 -1.04 10.91 10.57
C ALA A 88 -1.64 9.62 11.15
N GLY A 89 -2.23 9.72 12.33
CA GLY A 89 -3.04 8.64 12.90
C GLY A 89 -4.39 8.54 12.16
N PHE A 90 -4.84 7.31 11.91
CA PHE A 90 -6.14 7.06 11.30
C PHE A 90 -7.10 6.49 12.35
N SER A 91 -8.02 7.35 12.82
CA SER A 91 -8.92 7.06 13.94
C SER A 91 -9.75 5.78 13.76
N SER A 92 -10.13 5.43 12.54
CA SER A 92 -10.91 4.22 12.27
C SER A 92 -10.13 2.94 12.60
N PHE A 93 -8.79 2.97 12.53
CA PHE A 93 -7.93 1.85 12.91
C PHE A 93 -7.48 1.88 14.37
N GLU A 94 -7.32 3.07 14.96
CA GLU A 94 -6.82 3.25 16.34
C GLU A 94 -7.62 2.49 17.40
N LYS A 95 -8.90 2.16 17.13
CA LYS A 95 -9.75 1.39 18.04
C LYS A 95 -9.37 -0.10 18.15
N PHE A 96 -8.67 -0.66 17.17
CA PHE A 96 -8.41 -2.11 17.10
C PHE A 96 -7.09 -2.54 17.74
N TYR A 97 -6.19 -1.61 18.05
CA TYR A 97 -4.89 -1.96 18.61
C TYR A 97 -4.55 -1.14 19.84
N SER A 98 -3.81 -1.75 20.76
CA SER A 98 -3.27 -1.08 21.95
C SER A 98 -1.85 -0.58 21.71
N GLY A 99 -1.44 0.48 22.42
CA GLY A 99 -0.08 1.01 22.41
C GLY A 99 0.03 2.39 21.79
N ASN A 100 1.21 2.72 21.28
CA ASN A 100 1.45 4.01 20.62
C ASN A 100 0.66 4.08 19.31
N ARG A 101 0.10 5.25 19.02
CA ARG A 101 -0.60 5.51 17.75
C ARG A 101 0.36 5.35 16.59
N GLU A 102 0.06 4.39 15.71
CA GLU A 102 0.80 4.15 14.49
C GLU A 102 0.35 5.16 13.43
N LYS A 103 1.31 5.62 12.62
CA LYS A 103 1.06 6.61 11.57
C LYS A 103 0.97 5.94 10.22
N ILE A 104 -0.10 6.21 9.48
CA ILE A 104 -0.24 5.78 8.10
C ILE A 104 0.28 6.88 7.16
N ASP A 105 0.81 6.49 6.00
CA ASP A 105 1.50 7.40 5.08
C ASP A 105 0.60 8.59 4.65
N LEU A 106 -0.68 8.34 4.35
CA LEU A 106 -1.67 9.34 3.97
C LEU A 106 -3.03 9.06 4.61
N VAL A 107 -3.62 10.08 5.23
CA VAL A 107 -5.04 10.10 5.63
C VAL A 107 -5.74 11.18 4.82
N MET A 108 -6.79 10.80 4.09
CA MET A 108 -7.66 11.77 3.42
C MET A 108 -8.74 12.24 4.39
N MET A 109 -8.96 13.54 4.44
CA MET A 109 -9.97 14.15 5.30
C MET A 109 -10.87 15.11 4.51
N ASP A 110 -12.12 15.23 4.94
CA ASP A 110 -13.03 16.31 4.51
C ASP A 110 -12.91 17.46 5.52
N MET A 111 -12.45 18.63 5.07
CA MET A 111 -12.24 19.80 5.94
C MET A 111 -13.53 20.39 6.53
N ASP A 112 -14.67 20.25 5.85
CA ASP A 112 -15.92 20.82 6.34
C ASP A 112 -16.45 20.02 7.54
N THR A 113 -16.29 18.70 7.49
CA THR A 113 -16.78 17.78 8.53
C THR A 113 -15.71 17.36 9.53
N ASN A 114 -14.43 17.58 9.22
CA ASN A 114 -13.26 17.01 9.89
C ASN A 114 -13.26 15.47 9.94
N ALA A 115 -14.02 14.81 9.05
CA ALA A 115 -14.06 13.35 9.00
C ALA A 115 -12.80 12.78 8.34
N SER A 116 -12.19 11.77 8.97
CA SER A 116 -11.18 10.92 8.33
C SER A 116 -11.87 9.93 7.39
N LEU A 117 -11.58 10.01 6.10
CA LEU A 117 -12.28 9.27 5.06
C LEU A 117 -11.62 7.92 4.77
N ILE A 118 -10.29 7.92 4.62
CA ILE A 118 -9.50 6.71 4.36
C ILE A 118 -8.04 6.91 4.76
N GLY A 119 -7.40 5.84 5.25
CA GLY A 119 -5.96 5.76 5.47
C GLY A 119 -5.30 4.88 4.41
N LEU A 120 -4.23 5.36 3.77
CA LEU A 120 -3.54 4.71 2.66
C LEU A 120 -2.03 4.63 2.89
N GLU A 121 -1.48 3.45 2.70
CA GLU A 121 -0.03 3.23 2.62
C GLU A 121 0.48 3.59 1.23
N ILE A 122 1.62 4.26 1.15
CA ILE A 122 2.20 4.74 -0.10
C ILE A 122 3.46 3.94 -0.45
N LYS A 123 3.51 3.34 -1.64
CA LYS A 123 4.64 2.54 -2.11
C LYS A 123 5.07 2.95 -3.52
N LEU A 124 5.95 3.95 -3.63
CA LEU A 124 6.52 4.35 -4.92
C LEU A 124 7.62 3.36 -5.35
N THR A 125 7.40 2.65 -6.46
CA THR A 125 8.25 1.50 -6.86
C THR A 125 8.84 1.65 -8.25
N ALA A 126 10.10 1.22 -8.40
CA ALA A 126 10.79 1.21 -9.70
C ALA A 126 10.35 0.02 -10.55
N LEU A 127 10.21 0.24 -11.86
CA LEU A 127 9.91 -0.79 -12.84
C LEU A 127 10.96 -0.76 -13.97
N PRO A 128 11.64 -1.87 -14.29
CA PRO A 128 11.69 -3.12 -13.54
C PRO A 128 12.52 -3.02 -12.26
N ASP A 129 12.31 -3.97 -11.35
CA ASP A 129 13.20 -4.23 -10.23
C ASP A 129 14.45 -5.04 -10.65
N ASN A 130 15.36 -5.28 -9.71
CA ASN A 130 16.57 -6.05 -9.99
C ASN A 130 16.33 -7.51 -10.40
N THR A 131 15.19 -8.11 -10.04
CA THR A 131 14.87 -9.52 -10.34
C THR A 131 14.30 -9.72 -11.74
N THR A 132 13.81 -8.65 -12.37
CA THR A 132 13.14 -8.65 -13.67
C THR A 132 13.78 -7.72 -14.72
N LYS A 133 14.83 -6.97 -14.36
CA LYS A 133 15.51 -6.01 -15.26
C LYS A 133 16.09 -6.59 -16.56
N ASN A 134 16.29 -7.91 -16.63
CA ASN A 134 16.83 -8.59 -17.80
C ASN A 134 15.74 -9.34 -18.60
N GLU A 135 14.48 -9.25 -18.17
CA GLU A 135 13.34 -9.84 -18.89
C GLU A 135 12.86 -8.89 -20.01
N ALA A 136 11.93 -9.35 -20.83
CA ALA A 136 11.17 -8.45 -21.72
C ALA A 136 10.20 -7.56 -20.91
N GLU A 137 9.72 -6.45 -21.49
CA GLU A 137 8.88 -5.47 -20.76
C GLU A 137 7.59 -6.08 -20.20
N ASP A 138 7.03 -7.11 -20.82
CA ASP A 138 5.86 -7.83 -20.32
C ASP A 138 6.18 -8.70 -19.08
N GLY A 139 7.47 -9.02 -18.88
CA GLY A 139 8.02 -9.70 -17.71
C GLY A 139 8.48 -8.76 -16.58
N TYR A 140 8.44 -7.44 -16.77
CA TYR A 140 8.85 -6.49 -15.74
C TYR A 140 7.94 -6.52 -14.52
N GLY A 141 8.53 -6.43 -13.33
CA GLY A 141 7.80 -6.26 -12.08
C GLY A 141 8.53 -5.37 -11.09
N CYS A 142 7.86 -5.03 -10.00
CA CYS A 142 8.37 -4.13 -8.97
C CYS A 142 8.71 -4.89 -7.69
N GLU A 143 9.75 -4.46 -6.96
CA GLU A 143 9.90 -4.87 -5.56
C GLU A 143 8.89 -4.10 -4.69
N ILE A 144 8.05 -4.81 -3.95
CA ILE A 144 7.10 -4.22 -2.99
C ILE A 144 7.56 -4.58 -1.57
N VAL A 145 8.02 -3.59 -0.82
CA VAL A 145 8.44 -3.78 0.58
C VAL A 145 7.28 -3.48 1.52
N VAL A 146 6.91 -4.46 2.33
CA VAL A 146 5.85 -4.36 3.34
C VAL A 146 6.49 -4.29 4.72
N ARG A 147 6.15 -3.26 5.50
CA ARG A 147 6.66 -3.07 6.87
C ARG A 147 5.69 -3.66 7.89
N PRO A 148 6.14 -3.95 9.12
CA PRO A 148 5.26 -4.47 10.16
C PRO A 148 4.03 -3.58 10.45
N PRO A 149 4.10 -2.23 10.47
CA PRO A 149 2.91 -1.37 10.56
C PRO A 149 1.85 -1.62 9.47
N THR A 150 2.28 -1.88 8.23
CA THR A 150 1.36 -2.23 7.13
C THR A 150 0.57 -3.52 7.43
N ILE A 151 1.15 -4.48 8.16
CA ILE A 151 0.45 -5.70 8.60
C ILE A 151 -0.59 -5.37 9.70
N CYS A 152 -0.29 -4.44 10.59
CA CYS A 152 -1.25 -3.92 11.57
C CYS A 152 -2.44 -3.26 10.86
N PHE A 153 -2.18 -2.36 9.90
CA PHE A 153 -3.24 -1.71 9.11
C PHE A 153 -4.06 -2.70 8.29
N LEU A 154 -3.42 -3.73 7.73
CA LEU A 154 -4.11 -4.83 7.09
C LEU A 154 -5.08 -5.53 8.05
N ALA A 155 -4.63 -5.91 9.24
CA ALA A 155 -5.50 -6.53 10.25
C ALA A 155 -6.65 -5.58 10.66
N CYS A 156 -6.37 -4.30 10.92
CA CYS A 156 -7.39 -3.30 11.23
C CYS A 156 -8.47 -3.22 10.15
N SER A 157 -8.07 -3.14 8.88
CA SER A 157 -9.00 -3.05 7.74
C SER A 157 -9.88 -4.30 7.59
N ILE A 158 -9.40 -5.46 8.04
CA ILE A 158 -10.18 -6.71 8.08
C ILE A 158 -11.15 -6.65 9.27
N CYS A 159 -10.70 -6.21 10.45
CA CYS A 159 -11.56 -6.05 11.63
C CYS A 159 -12.73 -5.09 11.36
N GLU A 160 -12.57 -4.04 10.56
CA GLU A 160 -13.67 -3.15 10.17
C GLU A 160 -14.81 -3.84 9.43
N ALA A 161 -14.53 -4.91 8.68
CA ALA A 161 -15.55 -5.71 8.02
C ALA A 161 -16.34 -6.62 9.02
N TYR A 162 -15.92 -6.68 10.28
CA TYR A 162 -16.54 -7.46 11.35
C TYR A 162 -16.94 -6.55 12.53
N ASN A 163 -17.73 -5.52 12.25
CA ASN A 163 -18.06 -4.43 13.16
C ASN A 163 -19.30 -4.66 14.05
N ASP A 164 -19.91 -5.83 13.98
CA ASP A 164 -21.07 -6.24 14.77
C ASP A 164 -20.85 -7.63 15.40
N GLU A 165 -21.63 -7.96 16.42
CA GLU A 165 -21.47 -9.23 17.15
C GLU A 165 -21.71 -10.46 16.27
N GLU A 166 -22.63 -10.40 15.31
CA GLU A 166 -22.92 -11.54 14.44
C GLU A 166 -21.73 -11.82 13.52
N SER A 167 -21.22 -10.78 12.86
CA SER A 167 -20.04 -10.88 12.00
C SER A 167 -18.80 -11.28 12.78
N LYS A 168 -18.56 -10.71 13.96
CA LYS A 168 -17.46 -11.13 14.84
C LYS A 168 -17.57 -12.59 15.29
N ASN A 169 -18.78 -13.09 15.55
CA ASN A 169 -19.02 -14.51 15.80
C ASN A 169 -18.70 -15.39 14.57
N ARG A 170 -19.00 -14.92 13.35
CA ARG A 170 -18.57 -15.62 12.12
C ARG A 170 -17.05 -15.70 12.02
N LEU A 171 -16.35 -14.58 12.22
CA LEU A 171 -14.88 -14.55 12.25
C LEU A 171 -14.32 -15.54 13.28
N ARG A 172 -14.87 -15.53 14.51
CA ARG A 172 -14.47 -16.46 15.57
C ARG A 172 -14.62 -17.93 15.17
N ARG A 173 -15.73 -18.29 14.49
CA ARG A 173 -15.95 -19.66 13.98
C ARG A 173 -14.93 -20.06 12.92
N ILE A 174 -14.54 -19.14 12.03
CA ILE A 174 -13.51 -19.39 11.02
C ILE A 174 -12.15 -19.65 11.69
N LEU A 175 -11.73 -18.76 12.60
CA LEU A 175 -10.43 -18.84 13.28
C LEU A 175 -10.32 -20.09 14.18
N ASN A 176 -11.40 -20.48 14.86
CA ASN A 176 -11.42 -21.67 15.72
C ASN A 176 -11.28 -23.01 14.99
N LYS A 177 -11.22 -23.04 13.65
CA LYS A 177 -10.85 -24.23 12.88
C LYS A 177 -9.37 -24.58 13.03
N VAL A 178 -8.53 -23.61 13.40
CA VAL A 178 -7.13 -23.85 13.73
C VAL A 178 -7.05 -24.54 15.09
N PRO A 179 -6.35 -25.69 15.21
CA PRO A 179 -6.15 -26.37 16.48
C PRO A 179 -5.47 -25.47 17.51
N LYS A 180 -5.66 -25.78 18.80
CA LYS A 180 -4.97 -25.07 19.87
C LYS A 180 -3.45 -25.28 19.74
N ILE A 181 -2.71 -24.19 19.60
CA ILE A 181 -1.25 -24.14 19.65
C ILE A 181 -0.86 -23.49 20.98
N TYR A 182 -0.03 -24.18 21.77
CA TYR A 182 0.35 -23.71 23.10
C TYR A 182 1.53 -22.73 23.06
N HIS A 183 2.54 -23.01 22.23
CA HIS A 183 3.77 -22.23 22.12
C HIS A 183 3.85 -21.55 20.75
N TRP A 184 3.10 -20.46 20.58
CA TRP A 184 3.07 -19.73 19.30
C TRP A 184 4.42 -19.12 18.93
N ASN A 185 5.29 -18.84 19.89
CA ASN A 185 6.64 -18.33 19.67
C ASN A 185 7.64 -19.40 19.18
N GLU A 186 7.27 -20.68 19.19
CA GLU A 186 8.13 -21.78 18.78
C GLU A 186 7.79 -22.29 17.37
N THR A 187 8.78 -22.24 16.46
CA THR A 187 8.63 -22.70 15.07
C THR A 187 8.11 -24.14 14.98
N SER A 188 8.65 -25.05 15.81
CA SER A 188 8.27 -26.48 15.87
C SER A 188 6.80 -26.70 16.24
N SER A 189 6.22 -25.78 17.02
CA SER A 189 4.82 -25.83 17.46
C SER A 189 3.86 -25.28 16.39
N VAL A 190 4.30 -24.31 15.58
CA VAL A 190 3.44 -23.61 14.61
C VAL A 190 3.47 -24.25 13.22
N VAL A 191 4.64 -24.68 12.74
CA VAL A 191 4.81 -25.26 11.39
C VAL A 191 3.81 -26.39 11.08
N PRO A 192 3.55 -27.36 11.98
CA PRO A 192 2.59 -28.45 11.71
C PRO A 192 1.15 -27.98 11.48
N HIS A 193 0.83 -26.74 11.85
CA HIS A 193 -0.51 -26.16 11.77
C HIS A 193 -0.60 -25.02 10.75
N TYR A 194 0.50 -24.65 10.09
CA TYR A 194 0.54 -23.51 9.17
C TYR A 194 -0.51 -23.61 8.06
N GLU A 195 -0.72 -24.79 7.46
CA GLU A 195 -1.73 -24.96 6.41
C GLU A 195 -3.16 -24.64 6.88
N LYS A 196 -3.46 -24.93 8.16
CA LYS A 196 -4.76 -24.60 8.75
C LYS A 196 -4.86 -23.10 9.06
N ILE A 197 -3.78 -22.47 9.51
CA ILE A 197 -3.70 -21.01 9.69
C ILE A 197 -3.94 -20.32 8.35
N GLU A 198 -3.23 -20.75 7.30
CA GLU A 198 -3.37 -20.22 5.95
C GLU A 198 -4.80 -20.39 5.42
N SER A 199 -5.37 -21.59 5.56
CA SER A 199 -6.75 -21.88 5.15
C SER A 199 -7.79 -21.03 5.89
N ALA A 200 -7.62 -20.81 7.19
CA ALA A 200 -8.50 -19.97 7.99
C ALA A 200 -8.47 -18.51 7.51
N VAL A 201 -7.27 -17.96 7.29
CA VAL A 201 -7.12 -16.58 6.81
C VAL A 201 -7.65 -16.43 5.37
N MET A 202 -7.48 -17.43 4.51
CA MET A 202 -8.11 -17.46 3.17
C MET A 202 -9.64 -17.53 3.23
N GLU A 203 -10.21 -18.18 4.24
CA GLU A 203 -11.65 -18.19 4.45
C GLU A 203 -12.16 -16.83 4.95
N VAL A 204 -11.43 -16.16 5.84
CA VAL A 204 -11.72 -14.76 6.23
C VAL A 204 -11.74 -13.85 5.01
N ALA A 205 -10.76 -13.96 4.12
CA ALA A 205 -10.71 -13.16 2.89
C ALA A 205 -11.94 -13.40 1.99
N ARG A 206 -12.38 -14.66 1.86
CA ARG A 206 -13.58 -15.02 1.10
C ARG A 206 -14.88 -14.58 1.77
N ASP A 207 -14.94 -14.48 3.10
CA ASP A 207 -16.13 -13.99 3.81
C ASP A 207 -16.36 -12.49 3.61
N ILE A 208 -15.31 -11.72 3.34
CA ILE A 208 -15.37 -10.25 3.19
C ILE A 208 -15.04 -9.76 1.78
N TRP A 209 -15.10 -10.64 0.78
CA TRP A 209 -14.67 -10.37 -0.60
C TRP A 209 -15.36 -9.15 -1.24
N ASP A 210 -16.61 -8.90 -0.89
CA ASP A 210 -17.45 -7.80 -1.38
C ASP A 210 -17.29 -6.50 -0.57
N ARG A 211 -16.54 -6.56 0.55
CA ARG A 211 -16.28 -5.43 1.46
C ARG A 211 -14.79 -5.07 1.54
N GLN A 212 -14.01 -5.49 0.55
CA GLN A 212 -12.61 -5.10 0.43
C GLN A 212 -12.46 -3.61 0.10
N GLN A 213 -11.45 -2.98 0.68
CA GLN A 213 -11.19 -1.54 0.56
C GLN A 213 -9.74 -1.28 0.14
N PRO A 214 -9.44 -0.15 -0.53
CA PRO A 214 -8.08 0.27 -0.81
C PRO A 214 -7.23 0.33 0.47
N LEU A 215 -5.98 -0.16 0.39
CA LEU A 215 -5.03 -0.10 1.50
C LEU A 215 -3.67 0.44 1.06
N ILE A 216 -3.18 0.04 -0.11
CA ILE A 216 -1.89 0.50 -0.66
C ILE A 216 -2.12 1.23 -1.98
N VAL A 217 -1.59 2.45 -2.09
CA VAL A 217 -1.38 3.14 -3.35
C VAL A 217 0.07 2.91 -3.78
N GLN A 218 0.25 2.18 -4.88
CA GLN A 218 1.56 1.85 -5.45
C GLN A 218 1.71 2.48 -6.85
N PRO A 219 2.29 3.68 -6.95
CA PRO A 219 2.74 4.14 -8.24
C PRO A 219 3.99 3.39 -8.69
N ILE A 220 4.08 3.22 -10.00
CA ILE A 220 5.25 2.68 -10.68
C ILE A 220 5.95 3.80 -11.44
N TRP A 221 7.28 3.73 -11.52
CA TRP A 221 8.07 4.55 -12.44
C TRP A 221 8.95 3.67 -13.33
N LYS A 222 8.61 3.60 -14.61
CA LYS A 222 9.28 2.78 -15.62
C LYS A 222 10.56 3.44 -16.12
N MET A 223 11.63 2.65 -16.13
CA MET A 223 12.94 3.04 -16.62
C MET A 223 13.24 2.37 -17.96
N SER A 224 13.91 3.11 -18.84
CA SER A 224 14.56 2.63 -20.05
C SER A 224 16.06 2.88 -19.91
N GLY A 225 16.81 1.82 -19.58
CA GLY A 225 18.20 1.95 -19.14
C GLY A 225 18.33 2.82 -17.90
N ASN A 226 19.08 3.92 -17.99
CA ASN A 226 19.32 4.85 -16.88
C ASN A 226 18.38 6.07 -16.86
N LYS A 227 17.38 6.12 -17.74
CA LYS A 227 16.44 7.24 -17.86
C LYS A 227 15.00 6.77 -17.67
N LEU A 228 14.10 7.69 -17.32
CA LEU A 228 12.66 7.41 -17.36
C LEU A 228 12.23 7.09 -18.81
N ALA A 229 11.38 6.09 -18.98
CA ALA A 229 10.73 5.80 -20.26
C ALA A 229 9.81 6.95 -20.70
N ASP A 230 9.34 7.01 -21.96
CA ASP A 230 8.33 8.01 -22.35
C ASP A 230 7.00 7.72 -21.65
N ASP A 231 6.60 6.45 -21.59
CA ASP A 231 5.47 5.90 -20.86
C ASP A 231 5.91 5.46 -19.45
N CYS A 232 6.10 6.41 -18.53
CA CYS A 232 6.81 6.10 -17.29
C CYS A 232 5.97 5.96 -16.02
N LEU A 233 4.76 6.51 -15.93
CA LEU A 233 4.01 6.55 -14.68
C LEU A 233 2.62 5.90 -14.81
N ASP A 234 2.28 5.07 -13.82
CA ASP A 234 0.92 4.58 -13.60
C ASP A 234 0.73 4.29 -12.10
N VAL A 235 -0.50 4.02 -11.69
CA VAL A 235 -0.86 3.73 -10.30
C VAL A 235 -1.63 2.41 -10.20
N PHE A 236 -1.13 1.53 -9.34
CA PHE A 236 -1.79 0.32 -8.90
C PHE A 236 -2.28 0.51 -7.47
N VAL A 237 -3.58 0.40 -7.27
CA VAL A 237 -4.21 0.44 -5.95
C VAL A 237 -4.49 -0.99 -5.53
N TRP A 238 -4.02 -1.39 -4.35
CA TRP A 238 -4.24 -2.72 -3.80
C TRP A 238 -5.32 -2.67 -2.74
N SER A 239 -6.33 -3.52 -2.88
CA SER A 239 -7.26 -3.78 -1.78
C SER A 239 -6.55 -4.43 -0.60
N ASN A 240 -7.10 -4.29 0.59
CA ASN A 240 -6.64 -5.02 1.77
C ASN A 240 -6.54 -6.54 1.51
N LEU A 241 -7.51 -7.14 0.82
CA LEU A 241 -7.46 -8.56 0.47
C LEU A 241 -6.38 -8.91 -0.55
N ALA A 242 -6.08 -8.02 -1.51
CA ALA A 242 -4.97 -8.22 -2.42
C ALA A 242 -3.60 -8.10 -1.71
N VAL A 243 -3.49 -7.22 -0.71
CA VAL A 243 -2.29 -7.16 0.16
C VAL A 243 -2.16 -8.43 1.00
N LEU A 244 -3.27 -8.94 1.57
CA LEU A 244 -3.29 -10.22 2.26
C LEU A 244 -2.84 -11.36 1.34
N HIS A 245 -3.23 -11.32 0.07
CA HIS A 245 -2.82 -12.30 -0.92
C HIS A 245 -1.31 -12.30 -1.19
N MET A 246 -0.60 -11.18 -0.99
CA MET A 246 0.87 -11.14 -1.08
C MET A 246 1.54 -12.06 -0.03
N CYS A 247 0.87 -12.32 1.10
CA CYS A 247 1.38 -13.20 2.15
C CYS A 247 1.34 -14.69 1.78
N TYR A 248 0.56 -15.10 0.78
CA TYR A 248 0.39 -16.51 0.40
C TYR A 248 1.53 -17.08 -0.47
N GLU A 249 2.69 -16.42 -0.53
CA GLU A 249 3.81 -16.83 -1.39
C GLU A 249 4.11 -18.33 -1.24
N LYS A 250 4.12 -19.03 -2.38
CA LYS A 250 4.28 -20.48 -2.46
C LYS A 250 5.68 -20.87 -2.89
N GLU A 251 6.39 -19.99 -3.58
CA GLU A 251 7.75 -20.25 -4.05
C GLU A 251 8.74 -20.23 -2.88
N GLY A 252 9.63 -21.22 -2.83
CA GLY A 252 10.72 -21.27 -1.85
C GLY A 252 10.32 -21.67 -0.43
N ARG A 253 9.13 -22.25 -0.21
CA ARG A 253 8.76 -22.84 1.10
C ARG A 253 9.76 -23.94 1.48
N ARG A 254 10.50 -23.71 2.57
CA ARG A 254 11.41 -24.70 3.16
C ARG A 254 10.67 -25.50 4.21
N LYS A 255 10.81 -26.82 4.14
CA LYS A 255 10.15 -27.72 5.09
C LYS A 255 10.74 -27.49 6.49
N GLY A 256 9.88 -27.30 7.48
CA GLY A 256 10.30 -27.10 8.87
C GLY A 256 10.62 -25.66 9.26
N GLU A 257 10.59 -24.71 8.32
CA GLU A 257 10.87 -23.30 8.59
C GLU A 257 9.61 -22.44 8.41
N ILE A 258 9.61 -21.25 9.03
CA ILE A 258 8.60 -20.21 8.80
C ILE A 258 9.27 -19.08 8.01
N SER A 259 8.85 -18.89 6.76
CA SER A 259 9.33 -17.78 5.95
C SER A 259 8.78 -16.43 6.45
N ARG A 260 9.34 -15.33 5.96
CA ARG A 260 8.86 -13.98 6.26
C ARG A 260 7.38 -13.76 5.84
N PHE A 261 6.96 -14.36 4.73
CA PHE A 261 5.57 -14.30 4.26
C PHE A 261 4.64 -15.11 5.17
N GLN A 262 5.04 -16.33 5.52
CA GLN A 262 4.28 -17.18 6.44
C GLN A 262 4.14 -16.52 7.82
N ARG A 263 5.22 -15.90 8.31
CA ARG A 263 5.21 -15.13 9.55
C ARG A 263 4.23 -13.97 9.50
N ALA A 264 4.22 -13.18 8.43
CA ALA A 264 3.26 -12.06 8.29
C ALA A 264 1.82 -12.57 8.30
N LEU A 265 1.55 -13.72 7.68
CA LEU A 265 0.23 -14.35 7.71
C LEU A 265 -0.15 -14.84 9.13
N ILE A 266 0.81 -15.41 9.88
CA ILE A 266 0.63 -15.78 11.28
C ILE A 266 0.33 -14.54 12.14
N TRP A 267 1.02 -13.43 11.92
CA TRP A 267 0.75 -12.17 12.60
C TRP A 267 -0.68 -11.67 12.36
N VAL A 268 -1.15 -11.68 11.11
CA VAL A 268 -2.55 -11.34 10.79
C VAL A 268 -3.50 -12.26 11.54
N TYR A 269 -3.27 -13.58 11.49
CA TYR A 269 -4.12 -14.55 12.21
C TYR A 269 -4.18 -14.25 13.71
N LEU A 270 -3.04 -13.99 14.36
CA LEU A 270 -2.97 -13.69 15.79
C LEU A 270 -3.67 -12.37 16.14
N MET A 271 -3.50 -11.32 15.32
CA MET A 271 -4.19 -10.04 15.53
C MET A 271 -5.71 -10.21 15.41
N LEU A 272 -6.19 -10.97 14.42
CA LEU A 272 -7.61 -11.28 14.29
C LEU A 272 -8.13 -12.15 15.44
N LYS A 273 -7.31 -13.07 15.97
CA LYS A 273 -7.66 -13.90 17.12
C LYS A 273 -7.78 -13.07 18.40
N ASP A 274 -6.83 -12.18 18.67
CA ASP A 274 -6.88 -11.26 19.79
C ASP A 274 -8.09 -10.32 19.64
N PHE A 275 -8.37 -9.80 18.45
CA PHE A 275 -9.56 -8.97 18.19
C PHE A 275 -10.88 -9.71 18.52
N VAL A 276 -11.05 -10.95 18.09
CA VAL A 276 -12.30 -11.67 18.41
C VAL A 276 -12.43 -11.95 19.90
N ASP A 277 -11.33 -12.13 20.64
CA ASP A 277 -11.37 -12.45 22.06
C ASP A 277 -11.47 -11.21 22.96
N TYR A 278 -10.87 -10.08 22.53
CA TYR A 278 -10.63 -8.92 23.38
C TYR A 278 -11.04 -7.57 22.78
N ASP A 279 -11.62 -7.53 21.58
CA ASP A 279 -11.95 -6.31 20.81
C ASP A 279 -10.74 -5.48 20.36
N THR A 280 -9.54 -5.85 20.77
CA THR A 280 -8.28 -5.17 20.46
C THR A 280 -7.13 -6.18 20.39
N PHE A 281 -6.00 -5.78 19.81
CA PHE A 281 -4.78 -6.58 19.76
C PHE A 281 -3.52 -5.75 20.06
N ASP A 282 -2.51 -6.39 20.65
CA ASP A 282 -1.19 -5.79 20.83
C ASP A 282 -0.27 -6.23 19.69
N TYR A 283 -0.27 -5.45 18.59
CA TYR A 283 0.51 -5.79 17.40
C TYR A 283 2.02 -5.74 17.66
N VAL A 284 2.49 -4.86 18.55
CA VAL A 284 3.92 -4.74 18.90
C VAL A 284 4.39 -6.00 19.60
N ARG A 285 3.63 -6.48 20.59
CA ARG A 285 3.88 -7.76 21.26
C ARG A 285 3.85 -8.91 20.26
N ILE A 286 2.81 -9.01 19.43
CA ILE A 286 2.67 -10.08 18.43
C ILE A 286 3.89 -10.12 17.52
N ILE A 287 4.30 -9.00 16.93
CA ILE A 287 5.46 -8.93 16.02
C ILE A 287 6.76 -9.34 16.74
N LYS A 288 6.96 -8.86 17.97
CA LYS A 288 8.18 -9.11 18.74
C LYS A 288 8.32 -10.57 19.16
N GLU A 289 7.24 -11.16 19.67
CA GLU A 289 7.25 -12.53 20.20
C GLU A 289 7.22 -13.59 19.09
N HIS A 290 6.66 -13.28 17.93
CA HIS A 290 6.45 -14.22 16.83
C HIS A 290 7.38 -13.91 15.65
N SER A 291 8.65 -13.65 15.95
CA SER A 291 9.64 -13.27 14.94
C SER A 291 10.20 -14.47 14.17
N TYR A 292 10.16 -15.68 14.74
CA TYR A 292 10.66 -16.95 14.18
C TYR A 292 12.04 -16.81 13.52
N GLU A 293 13.01 -16.28 14.28
CA GLU A 293 14.40 -16.03 13.82
C GLU A 293 14.54 -15.04 12.65
N ASN A 294 13.45 -14.38 12.25
CA ASN A 294 13.38 -13.45 11.13
C ASN A 294 13.22 -11.98 11.56
N ALA A 295 13.66 -11.60 12.78
CA ALA A 295 13.55 -10.21 13.25
C ALA A 295 14.20 -9.23 12.25
N ASN A 296 13.41 -8.30 11.73
CA ASN A 296 13.81 -7.38 10.66
C ASN A 296 12.89 -6.16 10.64
N ASP A 297 13.35 -5.05 10.06
CA ASP A 297 12.58 -3.82 9.83
C ASP A 297 11.45 -3.98 8.79
N LYS A 298 11.46 -5.09 8.04
CA LYS A 298 10.45 -5.47 7.06
C LYS A 298 9.63 -6.67 7.55
N ALA A 299 8.34 -6.67 7.25
CA ALA A 299 7.51 -7.86 7.35
C ALA A 299 7.96 -8.86 6.28
N PHE A 300 7.95 -8.43 5.01
CA PHE A 300 8.48 -9.13 3.84
C PHE A 300 8.77 -8.15 2.69
N ALA A 301 9.40 -8.64 1.62
CA ALA A 301 9.56 -7.93 0.36
C ALA A 301 9.16 -8.85 -0.79
N LEU A 302 8.17 -8.44 -1.58
CA LEU A 302 7.69 -9.17 -2.74
C LEU A 302 8.58 -8.82 -3.96
N PRO A 303 9.33 -9.78 -4.53
CA PRO A 303 10.20 -9.50 -5.67
C PRO A 303 9.40 -9.27 -6.95
N GLY A 304 10.02 -8.60 -7.94
CA GLY A 304 9.44 -8.29 -9.24
C GLY A 304 8.85 -9.49 -9.97
N ARG A 305 9.51 -10.65 -9.88
CA ARG A 305 8.98 -11.91 -10.48
C ARG A 305 7.62 -12.29 -9.89
N SER A 306 7.45 -12.15 -8.58
CA SER A 306 6.18 -12.43 -7.90
C SER A 306 5.15 -11.32 -8.17
N SER A 307 5.55 -10.05 -8.10
CA SER A 307 4.63 -8.93 -8.32
C SER A 307 4.16 -8.84 -9.77
N ASN A 308 4.97 -9.18 -10.77
CA ASN A 308 4.53 -9.28 -12.18
C ASN A 308 3.34 -10.24 -12.31
N ARG A 309 3.34 -11.40 -11.65
CA ARG A 309 2.20 -12.35 -11.71
C ARG A 309 0.88 -11.72 -11.24
N LEU A 310 0.95 -10.83 -10.26
CA LEU A 310 -0.22 -10.14 -9.70
C LEU A 310 -0.61 -8.94 -10.58
N MET A 311 0.38 -8.14 -10.99
CA MET A 311 0.20 -6.84 -11.66
C MET A 311 0.09 -6.92 -13.18
N ARG A 312 0.52 -8.02 -13.83
CA ARG A 312 0.65 -8.15 -15.30
C ARG A 312 -0.62 -7.66 -15.99
N SER A 313 -0.47 -6.62 -16.80
CA SER A 313 -1.53 -5.84 -17.42
C SER A 313 -0.92 -4.96 -18.51
N LYS A 314 -1.76 -4.33 -19.33
CA LYS A 314 -1.28 -3.40 -20.36
C LYS A 314 -0.62 -2.17 -19.74
N GLU A 315 -1.14 -1.74 -18.59
CA GLU A 315 -0.67 -0.60 -17.79
C GLU A 315 0.69 -0.85 -17.14
N LEU A 316 1.00 -2.11 -16.81
CA LEU A 316 2.33 -2.48 -16.33
C LEU A 316 3.36 -2.41 -17.47
N THR A 317 3.01 -2.90 -18.65
CA THR A 317 3.90 -2.88 -19.82
C THR A 317 4.02 -1.46 -20.40
N HIS A 318 2.91 -0.73 -20.47
CA HIS A 318 2.80 0.63 -21.01
C HIS A 318 2.07 1.55 -20.02
N PRO A 319 2.78 2.11 -19.03
CA PRO A 319 2.25 3.09 -18.09
C PRO A 319 1.59 4.29 -18.80
N ARG A 320 0.42 4.72 -18.31
CA ARG A 320 -0.46 5.64 -19.08
C ARG A 320 -0.09 7.12 -18.97
N ILE A 321 0.73 7.51 -17.98
CA ILE A 321 1.17 8.90 -17.79
C ILE A 321 2.60 9.07 -18.30
N ARG A 322 2.78 10.03 -19.21
CA ARG A 322 4.06 10.21 -19.90
C ARG A 322 5.07 11.02 -19.09
N LYS A 323 6.35 10.82 -19.38
CA LYS A 323 7.47 11.59 -18.81
C LYS A 323 7.25 13.09 -18.92
N LYS A 324 6.83 13.59 -20.08
CA LYS A 324 6.56 15.01 -20.33
C LYS A 324 5.38 15.61 -19.55
N GLU A 325 4.55 14.77 -18.92
CA GLU A 325 3.40 15.23 -18.14
C GLU A 325 3.75 15.48 -16.67
N ILE A 326 4.94 15.06 -16.22
CA ILE A 326 5.40 15.26 -14.84
C ILE A 326 5.45 16.75 -14.47
N LYS A 327 5.75 17.64 -15.42
CA LYS A 327 5.71 19.10 -15.21
C LYS A 327 4.31 19.66 -14.91
N ASN A 328 3.25 18.89 -15.17
CA ASN A 328 1.89 19.23 -14.80
C ASN A 328 1.53 18.73 -13.39
N ILE A 329 2.40 17.93 -12.77
CA ILE A 329 2.21 17.35 -11.43
C ILE A 329 3.10 18.10 -10.41
N ILE A 330 4.35 18.36 -10.78
CA ILE A 330 5.32 19.15 -10.01
C ILE A 330 5.27 20.58 -10.51
N LEU A 331 4.80 21.51 -9.66
CA LEU A 331 4.41 22.86 -10.06
C LEU A 331 5.40 23.91 -9.54
N GLY A 332 5.41 25.07 -10.20
CA GLY A 332 6.04 26.30 -9.73
C GLY A 332 7.51 26.21 -9.34
N GLY A 333 8.29 25.46 -10.13
CA GLY A 333 9.73 25.31 -9.91
C GLY A 333 10.09 24.33 -8.78
N GLY A 334 9.14 23.55 -8.27
CA GLY A 334 9.38 22.58 -7.19
C GLY A 334 10.45 21.53 -7.51
N GLN A 335 10.67 21.21 -8.79
CA GLN A 335 11.77 20.34 -9.24
C GLN A 335 13.15 20.87 -8.82
N ASN A 336 13.31 22.18 -8.68
CA ASN A 336 14.57 22.81 -8.26
C ASN A 336 14.85 22.63 -6.76
N LEU A 337 13.86 22.17 -6.00
CA LEU A 337 13.95 21.90 -4.57
C LEU A 337 14.18 20.41 -4.27
N LEU A 338 14.13 19.54 -5.29
CA LEU A 338 14.39 18.11 -5.11
C LEU A 338 15.82 17.90 -4.60
N SER A 339 15.95 17.10 -3.55
CA SER A 339 17.24 16.67 -3.01
C SER A 339 17.41 15.17 -3.29
N PRO A 340 18.02 14.81 -4.43
CA PRO A 340 17.94 13.46 -4.99
C PRO A 340 18.80 12.43 -4.24
N GLU A 341 18.23 11.25 -3.98
CA GLU A 341 18.96 10.07 -3.50
C GLU A 341 18.46 8.76 -4.13
N ARG A 342 19.24 8.10 -5.01
CA ARG A 342 19.03 6.72 -5.57
C ARG A 342 17.55 6.23 -5.67
N ARG A 343 16.59 7.08 -6.04
CA ARG A 343 15.12 6.85 -6.08
C ARG A 343 14.48 7.71 -7.18
N PHE A 344 13.15 7.82 -7.20
CA PHE A 344 12.40 8.55 -8.23
C PHE A 344 12.80 10.03 -8.33
N ASP A 345 13.00 10.71 -7.19
CA ASP A 345 13.57 12.05 -7.10
C ASP A 345 14.92 12.18 -7.83
N ALA A 346 15.79 11.17 -7.74
CA ALA A 346 17.04 11.13 -8.51
C ALA A 346 16.81 10.90 -10.01
N ALA A 347 15.81 10.09 -10.39
CA ALA A 347 15.44 9.93 -11.80
C ALA A 347 14.92 11.24 -12.41
N LEU A 348 14.17 12.05 -11.65
CA LEU A 348 13.70 13.37 -12.08
C LEU A 348 14.86 14.36 -12.29
N VAL A 349 15.77 14.48 -11.32
CA VAL A 349 16.93 15.40 -11.42
C VAL A 349 17.84 15.03 -12.59
N ASN A 350 17.99 13.75 -12.91
CA ASN A 350 18.81 13.28 -14.04
C ASN A 350 18.14 13.46 -15.42
N ASN A 351 16.91 13.98 -15.48
CA ASN A 351 16.17 14.23 -16.71
C ASN A 351 15.60 15.67 -16.70
N PRO A 352 16.45 16.71 -16.73
CA PRO A 352 16.01 18.10 -16.64
C PRO A 352 15.11 18.54 -17.81
N ASP A 353 15.24 17.87 -18.96
CA ASP A 353 14.42 18.04 -20.17
C ASP A 353 12.91 17.86 -19.93
N ILE A 354 12.51 17.25 -18.82
CA ILE A 354 11.10 17.11 -18.40
C ILE A 354 10.44 18.48 -18.20
N PHE A 355 11.20 19.46 -17.73
CA PHE A 355 10.68 20.72 -17.22
C PHE A 355 10.91 21.90 -18.17
N ASP A 356 11.47 21.63 -19.35
CA ASP A 356 11.62 22.61 -20.44
C ASP A 356 10.30 22.90 -21.18
#